data_AF-A0A446AW64-F1
#
_entry.id   AF-A0A446AW64-F1
#
_cell.length_a   1.000
_cell.length_b   1.000
_cell.length_c   1.000
_cell.angle_alpha   90.00
_cell.angle_beta   90.00
_cell.angle_gamma   90.00
#
_symmetry.space_group_name_H-M   'P 1'
#
loop_
_entity.id
_entity.type
_entity.pdbx_description
1 polymer ?
#
loop_
_entity_poly.entity_id
_entity_poly.type
_entity_poly.pdbx_seq_one_letter_code
_entity_poly.pdbx_strand_id
1 'polypeptide(L)'
;MSATQELTLVRQATPDDLSAMLAFDTYASTNPGRGHFLEESIGKHQCLVALCSGAVIGYVVLTYHFFDYGFVALVVVAPAHRRQGVAFQLLAAAEAACKTAKLFISTNQSNLPSRRLILKAGFVPSGVIENLDEQDPELVYFKRIRG
;
A
#
# COMPACT_ATOMS: atom_id res chain seq x y z
N MET A 1 0.87 17.78 26.47
CA MET A 1 1.28 18.76 25.46
C MET A 1 0.88 18.20 24.11
N SER A 2 -0.10 18.82 23.46
CA SER A 2 -0.70 18.35 22.21
C SER A 2 0.33 18.51 21.09
N ALA A 3 0.84 17.39 20.56
CA ALA A 3 1.59 17.43 19.32
C ALA A 3 0.61 17.85 18.23
N THR A 4 0.87 19.00 17.60
CA THR A 4 0.23 19.38 16.35
C THR A 4 0.37 18.18 15.41
N GLN A 5 -0.73 17.49 15.15
CA GLN A 5 -0.74 16.33 14.28
C GLN A 5 -0.51 16.90 12.87
N GLU A 6 0.74 16.87 12.40
CA GLU A 6 1.09 17.34 11.06
C GLU A 6 0.18 16.62 10.06
N LEU A 7 -0.57 17.42 9.30
CA LEU A 7 -1.58 16.90 8.39
C LEU A 7 -0.88 16.08 7.31
N THR A 8 -1.13 14.78 7.35
CA THR A 8 -0.71 13.89 6.27
C THR A 8 -1.70 14.03 5.12
N LEU A 9 -1.21 14.52 3.98
CA LEU A 9 -1.99 14.60 2.75
C LEU A 9 -1.71 13.34 1.92
N VAL A 10 -2.75 12.74 1.34
CA VAL A 10 -2.59 11.70 0.32
C VAL A 10 -3.00 12.25 -1.04
N ARG A 11 -2.15 12.09 -2.05
CA ARG A 11 -2.42 12.51 -3.43
C ARG A 11 -1.91 11.49 -4.44
N GLN A 12 -2.29 11.67 -5.70
CA GLN A 12 -1.71 10.93 -6.82
C GLN A 12 -0.19 11.12 -6.87
N ALA A 13 0.53 10.02 -7.07
CA ALA A 13 1.95 10.04 -7.35
C ALA A 13 2.22 10.60 -8.75
N THR A 14 3.35 11.29 -8.88
CA THR A 14 3.89 11.85 -10.12
C THR A 14 5.27 11.24 -10.37
N PRO A 15 5.81 11.33 -11.60
CA PRO A 15 7.16 10.83 -11.88
C PRO A 15 8.24 11.40 -10.94
N ASP A 16 8.09 12.64 -10.50
CA ASP A 16 9.02 13.32 -9.59
C ASP A 16 9.06 12.69 -8.19
N ASP A 17 8.03 11.94 -7.79
CA ASP A 17 7.97 11.26 -6.49
C ASP A 17 8.79 9.95 -6.47
N LEU A 18 9.13 9.39 -7.62
CA LEU A 18 9.71 8.04 -7.75
C LEU A 18 11.02 7.91 -6.96
N SER A 19 11.94 8.87 -7.10
CA SER A 19 13.21 8.84 -6.37
C SER A 19 13.01 8.86 -4.85
N ALA A 20 12.04 9.62 -4.35
CA ALA A 20 11.73 9.68 -2.92
C ALA A 20 11.09 8.38 -2.42
N MET A 21 10.20 7.76 -3.20
CA MET A 21 9.60 6.46 -2.89
C MET A 21 10.65 5.36 -2.79
N LEU A 22 11.59 5.32 -3.74
CA LEU A 22 12.67 4.31 -3.77
C LEU A 22 13.66 4.49 -2.62
N ALA A 23 13.89 5.72 -2.15
CA ALA A 23 14.87 6.00 -1.11
C ALA A 23 14.56 5.31 0.24
N PHE A 24 13.27 5.09 0.57
CA PHE A 24 12.87 4.40 1.80
C PHE A 24 12.32 2.99 1.60
N ASP A 25 12.09 2.56 0.35
CA ASP A 25 11.72 1.19 0.02
C ASP A 25 12.97 0.31 -0.02
N THR A 26 13.32 -0.27 1.13
CA THR A 26 14.49 -1.16 1.25
C THR A 26 14.39 -2.40 0.39
N TYR A 27 13.21 -2.80 -0.08
CA TYR A 27 13.07 -3.91 -1.02
C TYR A 27 13.51 -3.52 -2.44
N ALA A 28 13.39 -2.24 -2.80
CA ALA A 28 13.80 -1.75 -4.11
C ALA A 28 15.31 -1.82 -4.34
N SER A 29 16.12 -1.76 -3.27
CA SER A 29 17.59 -1.84 -3.39
C SER A 29 18.09 -3.24 -3.78
N THR A 30 17.31 -4.28 -3.49
CA THR A 30 17.65 -5.68 -3.80
C THR A 30 16.79 -6.29 -4.89
N ASN A 31 15.76 -5.58 -5.37
CA ASN A 31 14.87 -6.03 -6.43
C ASN A 31 14.78 -4.97 -7.55
N PRO A 32 15.58 -5.11 -8.64
CA PRO A 32 15.57 -4.17 -9.76
C PRO A 32 14.19 -3.99 -10.41
N GLY A 33 13.32 -5.01 -10.37
CA GLY A 33 11.97 -4.94 -10.91
C GLY A 33 11.05 -3.98 -10.15
N ARG A 34 11.37 -3.65 -8.89
CA ARG A 34 10.56 -2.75 -8.06
C ARG A 34 10.50 -1.34 -8.62
N GLY A 35 11.62 -0.80 -9.12
CA GLY A 35 11.67 0.54 -9.71
C GLY A 35 10.80 0.65 -10.96
N HIS A 36 10.96 -0.31 -11.88
CA HIS A 36 10.17 -0.36 -13.11
C HIS A 36 8.67 -0.53 -12.82
N PHE A 37 8.31 -1.39 -11.86
CA PHE A 37 6.92 -1.57 -11.45
C PHE A 37 6.31 -0.28 -10.89
N LEU A 38 7.05 0.49 -10.09
CA LEU A 38 6.57 1.77 -9.55
C LEU A 38 6.44 2.82 -10.65
N GLU A 39 7.41 2.93 -11.56
CA GLU A 39 7.36 3.83 -12.71
C GLU A 39 6.12 3.56 -13.59
N GLU A 40 5.89 2.29 -13.94
CA GLU A 40 4.70 1.88 -14.70
C GLU A 40 3.40 2.18 -13.95
N SER A 41 3.37 1.91 -12.65
CA SER A 41 2.21 2.17 -11.79
C SER A 41 1.90 3.67 -11.69
N ILE A 42 2.92 4.53 -11.63
CA ILE A 42 2.76 5.99 -11.66
C ILE A 42 2.17 6.42 -13.00
N GLY A 43 2.73 5.93 -14.12
CA GLY A 43 2.24 6.24 -15.47
C GLY A 43 0.79 5.81 -15.73
N LYS A 44 0.34 4.73 -15.07
CA LYS A 44 -1.04 4.24 -15.15
C LYS A 44 -2.00 4.89 -14.14
N HIS A 45 -1.55 5.88 -13.38
CA HIS A 45 -2.31 6.48 -12.28
C HIS A 45 -2.79 5.46 -11.24
N GLN A 46 -1.95 4.47 -10.95
CA GLN A 46 -2.20 3.39 -9.98
C GLN A 46 -1.44 3.59 -8.66
N CYS A 47 -0.77 4.72 -8.46
CA CYS A 47 0.00 4.99 -7.25
C CYS A 47 -0.43 6.29 -6.56
N LEU A 48 -0.58 6.22 -5.23
CA LEU A 48 -0.83 7.36 -4.34
C LEU A 48 0.35 7.49 -3.36
N VAL A 49 0.71 8.72 -3.01
CA VAL A 49 1.75 9.05 -2.02
C VAL A 49 1.15 9.78 -0.83
N ALA A 50 1.65 9.48 0.35
CA ALA A 50 1.41 10.23 1.58
C ALA A 50 2.54 11.24 1.81
N LEU A 51 2.18 12.48 2.13
CA LEU A 51 3.13 13.55 2.38
C LEU A 51 3.03 14.08 3.81
N CYS A 52 4.18 14.44 4.39
CA CYS A 52 4.28 15.19 5.63
C CYS A 52 5.23 16.36 5.39
N SER A 53 4.75 17.59 5.60
CA SER A 53 5.54 18.81 5.38
C SER A 53 6.22 18.87 3.99
N GLY A 54 5.52 18.37 2.96
CA GLY A 54 5.98 18.33 1.57
C GLY A 54 6.86 17.13 1.19
N ALA A 55 7.32 16.33 2.16
CA ALA A 55 8.13 15.14 1.89
C ALA A 55 7.25 13.89 1.72
N VAL A 56 7.57 13.03 0.75
CA VAL A 56 6.92 11.71 0.60
C VAL A 56 7.35 10.79 1.74
N ILE A 57 6.39 10.33 2.52
CA ILE A 57 6.62 9.48 3.72
C ILE A 57 6.03 8.08 3.60
N GLY A 58 5.33 7.81 2.50
CA GLY A 58 4.79 6.49 2.19
C GLY A 58 4.04 6.49 0.87
N TYR A 59 3.74 5.30 0.36
CA TYR A 59 2.99 5.14 -0.88
C TYR A 59 2.12 3.88 -0.85
N VAL A 60 1.12 3.85 -1.71
CA VAL A 60 0.29 2.68 -2.01
C VAL A 60 0.15 2.50 -3.51
N VAL A 61 0.16 1.25 -3.96
CA VAL A 61 -0.11 0.89 -5.36
C VAL A 61 -1.41 0.09 -5.43
N LEU A 62 -2.36 0.59 -6.22
CA LEU A 62 -3.68 0.02 -6.47
C LEU A 62 -3.80 -0.42 -7.93
N THR A 63 -3.75 -1.73 -8.17
CA THR A 63 -3.88 -2.32 -9.50
C THR A 63 -5.26 -2.98 -9.66
N TYR A 64 -5.55 -3.49 -10.86
CA TYR A 64 -6.85 -4.10 -11.20
C TYR A 64 -6.69 -5.45 -11.93
N HIS A 65 -5.59 -6.17 -11.67
CA HIS A 65 -5.27 -7.43 -12.33
C HIS A 65 -5.67 -8.67 -11.50
N PHE A 66 -6.21 -8.49 -10.31
CA PHE A 66 -6.64 -9.59 -9.44
C PHE A 66 -8.11 -9.93 -9.69
N PHE A 67 -8.36 -10.82 -10.66
CA PHE A 67 -9.70 -11.18 -11.13
C PHE A 67 -10.55 -9.96 -11.54
N ASP A 68 -9.90 -8.98 -12.17
CA ASP A 68 -10.48 -7.68 -12.57
C ASP A 68 -11.02 -6.81 -11.42
N TYR A 69 -10.69 -7.14 -10.17
CA TYR A 69 -10.99 -6.33 -9.00
C TYR A 69 -9.78 -5.51 -8.55
N GLY A 70 -10.05 -4.46 -7.79
CA GLY A 70 -9.01 -3.65 -7.17
C GLY A 70 -8.14 -4.51 -6.24
N PHE A 71 -6.83 -4.35 -6.36
CA PHE A 71 -5.84 -5.03 -5.52
C PHE A 71 -4.80 -4.03 -5.04
N VAL A 72 -4.64 -3.93 -3.71
CA VAL A 72 -3.54 -3.17 -3.12
C VAL A 72 -2.27 -4.01 -3.23
N ALA A 73 -1.47 -3.72 -4.25
CA ALA A 73 -0.25 -4.45 -4.55
C ALA A 73 0.87 -4.15 -3.56
N LEU A 74 0.95 -2.90 -3.10
CA LEU A 74 1.98 -2.45 -2.17
C LEU A 74 1.43 -1.39 -1.21
N VAL A 75 1.88 -1.43 0.05
CA VAL A 75 1.79 -0.33 1.01
C VAL A 75 3.13 -0.21 1.71
N VAL A 76 3.82 0.91 1.52
CA VAL A 76 5.15 1.14 2.11
C VAL A 76 5.17 2.47 2.82
N VAL A 77 5.75 2.48 4.03
CA VAL A 77 5.91 3.68 4.85
C VAL A 77 7.37 3.81 5.26
N ALA A 78 7.90 5.02 5.10
CA ALA A 78 9.25 5.39 5.50
C ALA A 78 9.49 5.02 6.97
N PRO A 79 10.62 4.39 7.33
CA PRO A 79 10.87 3.88 8.69
C PRO A 79 10.56 4.87 9.82
N ALA A 80 10.96 6.14 9.66
CA ALA A 80 10.76 7.20 10.64
C ALA A 80 9.27 7.59 10.86
N HIS A 81 8.39 7.25 9.92
CA HIS A 81 6.95 7.59 9.95
C HIS A 81 6.05 6.37 10.22
N ARG A 82 6.65 5.22 10.56
CA ARG A 82 5.89 4.01 10.92
C ARG A 82 5.18 4.21 12.26
N ARG A 83 4.09 3.45 12.45
CA ARG A 83 3.23 3.48 13.65
C ARG A 83 2.52 4.81 13.93
N GLN A 84 2.53 5.74 12.98
CA GLN A 84 1.83 7.04 13.06
C GLN A 84 0.49 7.06 12.29
N GLY A 85 0.05 5.91 11.77
CA GLY A 85 -1.22 5.80 11.04
C GLY A 85 -1.13 6.03 9.52
N VAL A 86 0.05 6.36 8.98
CA VAL A 86 0.27 6.63 7.55
C VAL A 86 -0.24 5.49 6.65
N ALA A 87 0.12 4.24 6.95
CA ALA A 87 -0.34 3.08 6.17
C ALA A 87 -1.87 2.91 6.20
N PHE A 88 -2.52 3.27 7.30
CA PHE A 88 -3.99 3.22 7.41
C PHE A 88 -4.64 4.28 6.53
N GLN A 89 -4.08 5.49 6.49
CA GLN A 89 -4.56 6.56 5.60
C GLN A 89 -4.34 6.22 4.12
N LEU A 90 -3.20 5.60 3.78
CA LEU A 90 -2.93 5.10 2.44
C LEU A 90 -3.95 4.03 2.01
N LEU A 91 -4.28 3.07 2.89
CA LEU A 91 -5.34 2.09 2.61
C LEU A 91 -6.71 2.73 2.43
N ALA A 92 -7.07 3.71 3.26
CA ALA A 92 -8.33 4.44 3.12
C ALA A 92 -8.40 5.23 1.79
N ALA A 93 -7.28 5.83 1.36
CA ALA A 93 -7.20 6.51 0.08
C ALA A 93 -7.28 5.54 -1.12
N ALA A 94 -6.65 4.36 -1.02
CA ALA A 94 -6.79 3.32 -2.04
C ALA A 94 -8.23 2.78 -2.12
N GLU A 95 -8.91 2.63 -0.98
CA GLU A 95 -10.33 2.30 -0.93
C GLU A 95 -11.19 3.36 -1.63
N ALA A 96 -10.99 4.64 -1.32
CA ALA A 96 -11.72 5.74 -1.95
C ALA A 96 -11.43 5.86 -3.47
N ALA A 97 -10.23 5.50 -3.91
CA ALA A 97 -9.84 5.49 -5.31
C ALA A 97 -10.23 4.20 -6.06
N CYS A 98 -10.70 3.16 -5.37
CA CYS A 98 -11.03 1.88 -5.97
C CYS A 98 -12.24 2.00 -6.88
N LYS A 99 -12.08 1.58 -8.14
CA LYS A 99 -13.11 1.65 -9.19
C LYS A 99 -14.04 0.44 -9.23
N THR A 100 -13.87 -0.51 -8.31
CA THR A 100 -14.61 -1.79 -8.33
C THR A 100 -15.29 -2.02 -6.99
N ALA A 101 -16.35 -2.82 -6.99
CA ALA A 101 -17.12 -3.12 -5.78
C ALA A 101 -16.35 -3.94 -4.72
N LYS A 102 -15.14 -4.41 -5.06
CA LYS A 102 -14.32 -5.29 -4.22
C LYS A 102 -12.88 -4.82 -4.23
N LEU A 103 -12.27 -4.72 -3.06
CA LEU A 103 -10.86 -4.43 -2.90
C LEU A 103 -10.19 -5.59 -2.18
N PHE A 104 -9.08 -6.05 -2.73
CA PHE A 104 -8.26 -7.10 -2.17
C PHE A 104 -6.90 -6.58 -1.75
N ILE A 105 -6.29 -7.28 -0.79
CA ILE A 105 -4.90 -7.09 -0.37
C ILE A 105 -4.40 -8.42 0.17
N SER A 106 -3.11 -8.70 0.03
CA SER A 106 -2.48 -9.84 0.68
C SER A 106 -1.31 -9.43 1.56
N THR A 107 -0.90 -10.32 2.45
CA THR A 107 0.37 -10.22 3.15
C THR A 107 0.81 -11.62 3.60
N ASN A 108 2.13 -11.86 3.65
CA ASN A 108 2.68 -13.07 4.27
C ASN A 108 2.11 -13.34 5.67
N GLN A 109 1.93 -14.62 6.00
CA GLN A 109 1.43 -15.09 7.28
C GLN A 109 2.28 -14.58 8.46
N SER A 110 3.60 -14.49 8.30
CA SER A 110 4.53 -14.01 9.32
C SER A 110 4.41 -12.51 9.62
N ASN A 111 3.84 -11.71 8.70
CA ASN A 111 3.78 -10.24 8.80
C ASN A 111 2.65 -9.77 9.72
N LEU A 112 2.81 -10.00 11.03
CA LEU A 112 1.85 -9.59 12.06
C LEU A 112 1.47 -8.11 12.03
N PRO A 113 2.39 -7.15 11.79
CA PRO A 113 2.03 -5.74 11.65
C PRO A 113 1.05 -5.46 10.51
N SER A 114 1.30 -6.02 9.32
CA SER A 114 0.43 -5.87 8.15
C SER A 114 -0.94 -6.52 8.40
N ARG A 115 -0.97 -7.75 8.93
CA ARG A 115 -2.21 -8.45 9.28
C ARG A 115 -3.09 -7.62 10.23
N ARG A 116 -2.51 -7.03 11.27
CA ARG A 116 -3.25 -6.17 12.22
C ARG A 116 -3.77 -4.89 11.55
N LEU A 117 -2.98 -4.28 10.68
CA LEU A 117 -3.38 -3.10 9.91
C LEU A 117 -4.57 -3.41 9.01
N ILE A 118 -4.50 -4.49 8.23
CA ILE A 118 -5.52 -4.91 7.26
C ILE A 118 -6.85 -5.20 7.97
N LEU A 119 -6.81 -5.94 9.09
CA LEU A 119 -8.00 -6.19 9.91
C LEU A 119 -8.57 -4.88 10.50
N LYS A 120 -7.72 -3.99 11.00
CA LYS A 120 -8.14 -2.68 11.51
C LYS A 120 -8.79 -1.81 10.42
N ALA A 121 -8.35 -1.93 9.17
CA ALA A 121 -8.93 -1.24 8.01
C ALA A 121 -10.28 -1.85 7.56
N GLY A 122 -10.76 -2.91 8.22
CA GLY A 122 -12.07 -3.51 7.97
C GLY A 122 -12.08 -4.52 6.82
N PHE A 123 -10.92 -4.99 6.38
CA PHE A 123 -10.84 -6.14 5.49
C PHE A 123 -11.07 -7.43 6.28
N VAL A 124 -11.64 -8.43 5.63
CA VAL A 124 -11.89 -9.77 6.19
C VAL A 124 -11.03 -10.82 5.48
N PRO A 125 -10.62 -11.91 6.16
CA PRO A 125 -9.92 -13.02 5.51
C PRO A 125 -10.71 -13.57 4.32
N SER A 126 -10.02 -13.91 3.23
CA SER A 126 -10.64 -14.31 1.97
C SER A 126 -9.92 -15.45 1.24
N GLY A 127 -8.85 -15.98 1.79
CA GLY A 127 -8.12 -17.11 1.21
C GLY A 127 -6.66 -17.13 1.62
N VAL A 128 -5.95 -18.13 1.09
CA VAL A 128 -4.51 -18.31 1.27
C VAL A 128 -3.93 -18.71 -0.09
N ILE A 129 -2.81 -18.13 -0.46
CA ILE A 129 -2.02 -18.53 -1.62
C ILE A 129 -0.73 -19.14 -1.09
N GLU A 130 -0.58 -20.43 -1.32
CA GLU A 130 0.62 -21.20 -0.97
C GLU A 130 1.63 -21.17 -2.13
N ASN A 131 2.82 -21.72 -1.90
CA ASN A 131 3.86 -21.90 -2.92
C ASN A 131 4.43 -20.58 -3.52
N LEU A 132 4.37 -19.47 -2.78
CA LEU A 132 5.06 -18.21 -3.12
C LEU A 132 6.40 -18.10 -2.37
N ASP A 133 6.33 -17.87 -1.05
CA ASP A 133 7.48 -17.93 -0.16
C ASP A 133 7.49 -19.25 0.61
N GLU A 134 8.67 -19.85 0.76
CA GLU A 134 8.82 -21.12 1.46
C GLU A 134 8.41 -20.97 2.94
N GLN A 135 7.45 -21.78 3.37
CA GLN A 135 6.91 -21.81 4.74
C GLN A 135 6.24 -20.50 5.22
N ASP A 136 5.95 -19.55 4.32
CA ASP A 136 5.31 -18.27 4.69
C ASP A 136 4.24 -17.84 3.66
N PRO A 137 3.08 -18.55 3.61
CA PRO A 137 2.08 -18.32 2.59
C PRO A 137 1.47 -16.91 2.65
N GLU A 138 0.95 -16.45 1.52
CA GLU A 138 0.25 -15.17 1.40
C GLU A 138 -1.20 -15.30 1.86
N LEU A 139 -1.57 -14.54 2.89
CA LEU A 139 -2.95 -14.46 3.38
C LEU A 139 -3.69 -13.39 2.58
N VAL A 140 -4.77 -13.77 1.90
CA VAL A 140 -5.60 -12.87 1.10
C VAL A 140 -6.74 -12.33 1.95
N TYR A 141 -6.99 -11.03 1.83
CA TYR A 141 -8.07 -10.32 2.49
C TYR A 141 -8.91 -9.55 1.48
N PHE A 142 -10.17 -9.35 1.83
CA PHE A 142 -11.19 -8.73 0.99
C PHE A 142 -11.95 -7.66 1.77
N LYS A 143 -12.33 -6.56 1.10
CA LYS A 143 -13.30 -5.59 1.58
C LYS A 143 -14.27 -5.23 0.46
N ARG A 144 -15.56 -5.16 0.81
CA ARG A 144 -16.59 -4.64 -0.11
C ARG A 144 -16.56 -3.13 -0.10
N ILE A 145 -16.32 -2.52 -1.26
CA ILE A 145 -16.37 -1.07 -1.47
C ILE A 145 -17.75 -0.76 -2.03
N ARG A 146 -18.54 0.06 -1.33
CA ARG A 146 -19.85 0.48 -1.86
C ARG A 146 -19.58 1.33 -3.11
N GLY A 147 -20.18 0.95 -4.22
CA GLY A 147 -20.26 1.80 -5.41
C GLY A 147 -21.11 3.04 -5.16
#